data_AF-A0A914BX83-F1
#
_entry.id   AF-A0A914BX83-F1
#
_cell.length_a   1.000
_cell.length_b   1.000
_cell.length_c   1.000
_cell.angle_alpha   90.00
_cell.angle_beta   90.00
_cell.angle_gamma   90.00
#
_symmetry.space_group_name_H-M   'P 1'
#
loop_
_entity.id
_entity.type
_entity.pdbx_description
1 polymer ?
#
loop_
_entity_poly.entity_id
_entity_poly.type
_entity_poly.pdbx_seq_one_letter_code
_entity_poly.pdbx_strand_id
1 'polypeptide(L)'
;MHNSFRSSLALGEELMVNGLRASPAKNMYQMKYDCNLEQLAQSWANLCQFRHSPENLRNAGENLYALFFYMEELPMTALCSAMRMWWGELYSNGISTNDTSLTWNAFNTGIGHFSQVNEVFSTTHNLMFRWRGVEPHELDAGINGAQNTT
;
A
#
# COMPACT_ATOMS: atom_id res chain seq x y z
N MET A 1 2.73 -11.87 -4.03
CA MET A 1 3.83 -11.15 -3.34
C MET A 1 3.48 -10.85 -1.89
N HIS A 2 2.36 -10.19 -1.60
CA HIS A 2 1.91 -9.87 -0.22
C HIS A 2 1.99 -11.03 0.78
N ASN A 3 1.43 -12.20 0.46
CA ASN A 3 1.53 -13.37 1.34
C ASN A 3 2.97 -13.85 1.57
N SER A 4 3.86 -13.69 0.59
CA SER A 4 5.27 -14.05 0.74
C SER A 4 5.96 -13.14 1.75
N PHE A 5 5.72 -11.83 1.64
CA PHE A 5 6.19 -10.82 2.58
C PHE A 5 5.64 -11.06 4.01
N ARG A 6 4.32 -11.24 4.13
CA ARG A 6 3.66 -11.55 5.41
C ARG A 6 4.22 -12.83 6.04
N SER A 7 4.50 -13.87 5.24
CA SER A 7 5.10 -15.12 5.72
C SER A 7 6.52 -14.91 6.23
N SER A 8 7.37 -14.22 5.46
CA SER A 8 8.76 -13.90 5.85
C SER A 8 8.80 -13.13 7.18
N LEU A 9 7.95 -12.11 7.32
CA LEU A 9 7.83 -11.36 8.57
C LEU A 9 7.32 -12.23 9.72
N ALA A 10 6.30 -13.06 9.48
CA ALA A 10 5.77 -13.96 10.50
C ALA A 10 6.79 -15.00 11.00
N LEU A 11 7.75 -15.38 10.15
CA LEU A 11 8.85 -16.26 10.50
C LEU A 11 10.03 -15.53 11.18
N GLY A 12 9.98 -14.20 11.30
CA GLY A 12 11.08 -13.40 11.85
C GLY A 12 12.29 -13.32 10.91
N GLU A 13 12.05 -13.38 9.60
CA GLU A 13 13.09 -13.32 8.57
C GLU A 13 13.40 -11.90 8.12
N GLU A 14 12.47 -10.97 8.34
CA GLU A 14 12.63 -9.57 7.95
C GLU A 14 13.49 -8.76 8.91
N LEU A 15 14.30 -7.87 8.33
CA LEU A 15 15.05 -6.87 9.07
C LEU A 15 14.22 -5.63 9.30
N MET A 16 14.34 -5.06 10.48
CA MET A 16 13.83 -3.74 10.83
C MET A 16 14.84 -2.65 10.46
N VAL A 17 14.42 -1.38 10.56
CA VAL A 17 15.27 -0.20 10.28
C VAL A 17 16.58 -0.18 11.09
N ASN A 18 16.60 -0.78 12.29
CA ASN A 18 17.78 -0.86 13.15
C ASN A 18 18.72 -2.05 12.81
N GLY A 19 18.41 -2.81 11.76
CA GLY A 19 19.17 -3.99 11.34
C GLY A 19 18.92 -5.24 12.18
N LEU A 20 18.05 -5.20 13.20
CA LEU A 20 17.63 -6.37 13.96
C LEU A 20 16.49 -7.09 13.24
N ARG A 21 16.36 -8.39 13.48
CA ARG A 21 15.21 -9.17 12.98
C ARG A 21 13.94 -8.82 13.73
N ALA A 22 12.84 -8.72 12.99
CA ALA A 22 11.51 -8.64 13.56
C ALA A 22 11.17 -9.93 14.33
N SER A 23 10.41 -9.82 15.40
CA SER A 23 9.93 -10.98 16.14
C SER A 23 8.91 -11.80 15.33
N PRO A 24 8.93 -13.14 15.42
CA PRO A 24 7.94 -13.98 14.77
C PRO A 24 6.50 -13.64 15.19
N ALA A 25 5.58 -13.68 14.23
CA ALA A 25 4.16 -13.43 14.45
C ALA A 25 3.38 -14.74 14.53
N LYS A 26 2.44 -14.86 15.48
CA LYS A 26 1.67 -16.10 15.70
C LYS A 26 0.31 -16.13 14.98
N ASN A 27 -0.22 -14.98 14.57
CA ASN A 27 -1.58 -14.84 14.00
C ASN A 27 -1.60 -14.12 12.64
N MET A 28 -0.57 -14.36 11.81
CA MET A 28 -0.50 -13.76 10.48
C MET A 28 -1.42 -14.50 9.49
N TYR A 29 -2.58 -13.94 9.19
CA TYR A 29 -3.53 -14.56 8.25
C TYR A 29 -3.09 -14.44 6.79
N GLN A 30 -3.40 -15.48 6.00
CA GLN A 30 -3.20 -15.46 4.55
C GLN A 30 -4.27 -14.57 3.88
N MET A 31 -3.82 -13.64 3.06
CA MET A 31 -4.70 -12.82 2.21
C MET A 31 -5.19 -13.64 1.01
N LYS A 32 -6.46 -13.45 0.67
CA LYS A 32 -7.16 -13.99 -0.50
C LYS A 32 -7.49 -12.85 -1.45
N TYR A 33 -7.60 -13.15 -2.73
CA TYR A 33 -8.01 -12.17 -3.71
C TYR A 33 -9.53 -11.97 -3.66
N ASP A 34 -10.00 -10.74 -3.79
CA ASP A 34 -11.43 -10.40 -3.78
C ASP A 34 -11.79 -9.48 -4.94
N CYS A 35 -12.65 -9.98 -5.84
CA CYS A 35 -13.07 -9.27 -7.04
C CYS A 35 -13.89 -8.01 -6.74
N ASN A 36 -14.59 -7.92 -5.60
CA ASN A 36 -15.34 -6.71 -5.24
C ASN A 36 -14.37 -5.58 -4.86
N LEU A 37 -13.30 -5.92 -4.13
CA LEU A 37 -12.21 -4.97 -3.86
C LEU A 37 -11.49 -4.57 -5.15
N GLU A 38 -11.44 -5.44 -6.18
CA GLU A 38 -10.94 -5.08 -7.53
C GLU A 38 -11.71 -3.94 -8.12
N GLN A 39 -13.03 -4.08 -8.14
CA GLN A 39 -13.90 -3.14 -8.81
C GLN A 39 -13.82 -1.77 -8.12
N LEU A 40 -13.76 -1.76 -6.78
CA LEU A 40 -13.55 -0.53 -6.01
C LEU A 40 -12.20 0.10 -6.33
N ALA A 41 -11.09 -0.65 -6.24
CA ALA A 41 -9.76 -0.13 -6.54
C ALA A 41 -9.64 0.37 -7.99
N GLN A 42 -10.17 -0.38 -8.97
CA GLN A 42 -10.14 -0.02 -10.38
C GLN A 42 -10.99 1.22 -10.67
N SER A 43 -12.19 1.33 -10.07
CA SER A 43 -13.06 2.49 -10.25
C SER A 43 -12.39 3.77 -9.75
N TRP A 44 -11.67 3.71 -8.63
CA TRP A 44 -10.89 4.85 -8.13
C TRP A 44 -9.67 5.15 -9.00
N ALA A 45 -8.89 4.12 -9.38
CA ALA A 45 -7.73 4.29 -10.25
C ALA A 45 -8.09 4.88 -11.63
N ASN A 46 -9.30 4.59 -12.13
CA ASN A 46 -9.82 5.15 -13.39
C ASN A 46 -10.03 6.66 -13.37
N LEU A 47 -10.11 7.28 -12.19
CA LEU A 47 -10.24 8.73 -12.06
C LEU A 47 -8.89 9.46 -12.19
N CYS A 48 -7.77 8.73 -12.22
CA CYS A 48 -6.42 9.28 -12.33
C CYS A 48 -6.10 10.34 -11.26
N GLN A 49 -6.63 10.18 -10.05
CA GLN A 49 -6.37 11.08 -8.92
C GLN A 49 -5.42 10.41 -7.93
N PHE A 50 -4.24 10.99 -7.74
CA PHE A 50 -3.29 10.53 -6.71
C PHE A 50 -3.66 11.08 -5.34
N ARG A 51 -4.82 10.66 -4.85
CA ARG A 51 -5.29 10.91 -3.49
C ARG A 51 -6.16 9.75 -3.06
N HIS A 52 -6.33 9.69 -1.76
CA HIS A 52 -7.15 8.74 -1.07
C HIS A 52 -8.64 8.90 -1.46
N SER A 53 -9.36 7.82 -1.79
CA SER A 53 -10.81 7.87 -2.09
C SER A 53 -11.65 8.41 -0.91
N PRO A 54 -12.81 9.05 -1.10
CA PRO A 54 -13.60 9.56 0.03
C PRO A 54 -13.97 8.45 1.04
N GLU A 55 -13.83 8.71 2.34
CA GLU A 55 -14.06 7.69 3.39
C GLU A 55 -15.46 7.06 3.32
N ASN A 56 -16.49 7.87 2.99
CA ASN A 56 -17.86 7.40 2.83
C ASN A 56 -18.08 6.48 1.62
N LEU A 57 -17.11 6.41 0.69
CA LEU A 57 -17.10 5.51 -0.45
C LEU A 57 -16.22 4.28 -0.21
N ARG A 58 -15.54 4.20 0.94
CA ARG A 58 -14.69 3.06 1.30
C ARG A 58 -15.35 2.16 2.33
N ASN A 59 -15.15 0.88 2.17
CA ASN A 59 -15.37 -0.15 3.18
C ASN A 59 -14.10 -0.99 3.44
N ALA A 60 -12.94 -0.49 3.01
CA ALA A 60 -11.64 -1.15 3.12
C ALA A 60 -10.51 -0.12 3.29
N GLY A 61 -9.38 -0.59 3.83
CA GLY A 61 -8.11 0.16 3.79
C GLY A 61 -7.61 0.34 2.35
N GLU A 62 -6.77 1.34 2.13
CA GLU A 62 -6.30 1.71 0.78
C GLU A 62 -4.82 2.07 0.82
N ASN A 63 -4.05 1.49 -0.12
CA ASN A 63 -2.67 1.91 -0.40
C ASN A 63 -2.62 2.47 -1.83
N LEU A 64 -1.86 3.55 -2.03
CA LEU A 64 -1.73 4.22 -3.33
C LEU A 64 -0.29 4.17 -3.83
N TYR A 65 -0.14 4.06 -5.14
CA TYR A 65 1.14 4.12 -5.82
C TYR A 65 0.96 4.78 -7.18
N ALA A 66 1.86 5.68 -7.54
CA ALA A 66 1.87 6.33 -8.84
C ALA A 66 3.30 6.50 -9.34
N LEU A 67 3.45 6.42 -10.66
CA LEU A 67 4.64 6.83 -11.38
C LEU A 67 4.26 8.08 -12.19
N PHE A 68 5.02 9.16 -12.04
CA PHE A 68 4.74 10.44 -12.69
C PHE A 68 5.53 10.65 -14.00
N PHE A 69 6.15 9.60 -14.50
CA PHE A 69 6.88 9.59 -15.76
C PHE A 69 6.32 8.49 -16.65
N TYR A 70 6.30 8.76 -17.97
CA TYR A 70 5.84 7.78 -18.94
C TYR A 70 6.74 6.56 -18.89
N MET A 71 6.17 5.45 -18.47
CA MET A 71 6.79 4.14 -18.56
C MET A 71 5.86 3.29 -19.41
N GLU A 72 6.40 2.70 -20.47
CA GLU A 72 5.76 1.59 -21.17
C GLU A 72 5.90 0.32 -20.29
N GLU A 73 5.43 0.41 -19.04
CA GLU A 73 5.51 -0.67 -18.09
C GLU A 73 4.35 -1.63 -18.32
N LEU A 74 4.67 -2.93 -18.36
CA LEU A 74 3.67 -3.98 -18.22
C LEU A 74 2.94 -3.78 -16.87
N PRO A 75 1.61 -3.90 -16.80
CA PRO A 75 0.85 -3.74 -15.56
C PRO A 75 1.45 -4.48 -14.36
N MET A 76 2.00 -5.68 -14.59
CA MET A 76 2.64 -6.50 -13.56
C MET A 76 3.88 -5.86 -12.94
N THR A 77 4.68 -5.11 -13.71
CA THR A 77 5.86 -4.41 -13.21
C THR A 77 5.45 -3.31 -12.24
N ALA A 78 4.50 -2.46 -12.64
CA ALA A 78 4.01 -1.38 -11.80
C ALA A 78 3.40 -1.91 -10.49
N LEU A 79 2.63 -3.01 -10.58
CA LEU A 79 2.10 -3.68 -9.39
C LEU A 79 3.23 -4.20 -8.49
N CYS A 80 4.25 -4.87 -9.04
CA CYS A 80 5.38 -5.35 -8.23
C CYS A 80 6.16 -4.20 -7.59
N SER A 81 6.35 -3.09 -8.30
CA SER A 81 7.02 -1.89 -7.80
C SER A 81 6.24 -1.27 -6.63
N ALA A 82 4.91 -1.15 -6.75
CA ALA A 82 4.04 -0.69 -5.67
C ALA A 82 4.17 -1.57 -4.42
N MET A 83 4.05 -2.90 -4.58
CA MET A 83 4.15 -3.84 -3.46
C MET A 83 5.51 -3.77 -2.76
N ARG A 84 6.61 -3.62 -3.52
CA ARG A 84 7.96 -3.46 -2.94
C ARG A 84 8.12 -2.13 -2.22
N MET A 85 7.60 -1.04 -2.78
CA MET A 85 7.68 0.28 -2.16
C MET A 85 6.95 0.31 -0.82
N TRP A 86 5.69 -0.17 -0.78
CA TRP A 86 4.91 -0.24 0.44
C TRP A 86 5.54 -1.13 1.50
N TRP A 87 6.06 -2.31 1.13
CA TRP A 87 6.77 -3.17 2.07
C TRP A 87 8.11 -2.57 2.53
N GLY A 88 8.77 -1.82 1.64
CA GLY A 88 10.06 -1.20 1.86
C GLY A 88 10.10 -0.22 3.03
N GLU A 89 8.96 0.34 3.43
CA GLU A 89 8.84 1.23 4.59
C GLU A 89 9.34 0.56 5.89
N LEU A 90 9.25 -0.77 6.01
CA LEU A 90 9.81 -1.52 7.13
C LEU A 90 11.31 -1.28 7.32
N TYR A 91 12.06 -1.12 6.22
CA TYR A 91 13.51 -0.93 6.27
C TYR A 91 13.90 0.54 6.26
N SER A 92 13.15 1.41 5.56
CA SER A 92 13.53 2.82 5.41
C SER A 92 13.03 3.71 6.56
N ASN A 93 11.84 3.41 7.08
CA ASN A 93 11.08 4.25 8.00
C ASN A 93 10.69 3.52 9.30
N GLY A 94 11.00 2.21 9.35
CA GLY A 94 10.29 1.20 10.14
C GLY A 94 10.40 1.31 11.66
N ILE A 95 9.86 0.27 12.31
CA ILE A 95 9.80 0.13 13.75
C ILE A 95 11.19 -0.31 14.25
N SER A 96 11.78 0.39 15.21
CA SER A 96 13.08 0.02 15.82
C SER A 96 12.95 -0.90 17.04
N THR A 97 11.74 -1.38 17.30
CA THR A 97 11.36 -2.18 18.45
C THR A 97 10.48 -3.34 18.01
N ASN A 98 10.37 -4.36 18.85
CA ASN A 98 9.40 -5.46 18.63
C ASN A 98 7.98 -5.08 19.09
N ASP A 99 7.72 -3.81 19.40
CA ASP A 99 6.37 -3.35 19.67
C ASP A 99 5.59 -3.33 18.35
N THR A 100 4.51 -4.11 18.30
CA THR A 100 3.66 -4.24 17.11
C THR A 100 2.51 -3.25 17.09
N SER A 101 2.45 -2.35 18.07
CA SER A 101 1.42 -1.32 18.19
C SER A 101 1.63 -0.20 17.16
N LEU A 102 0.65 0.00 16.28
CA LEU A 102 0.63 1.16 15.38
C LEU A 102 0.20 2.42 16.14
N THR A 103 1.14 3.01 16.87
CA THR A 103 0.95 4.31 17.52
C THR A 103 0.97 5.45 16.49
N TRP A 104 0.43 6.62 16.83
CA TRP A 104 0.55 7.82 15.98
C TRP A 104 2.00 8.20 15.68
N ASN A 105 2.90 8.04 16.65
CA ASN A 105 4.32 8.29 16.44
C ASN A 105 4.92 7.33 15.41
N ALA A 106 4.55 6.04 15.49
CA ALA A 106 4.96 5.05 14.50
C ALA A 106 4.36 5.37 13.13
N PHE A 107 3.06 5.63 13.04
CA PHE A 107 2.40 5.98 11.77
C PHE A 107 3.05 7.20 11.09
N ASN A 108 3.38 8.24 11.86
CA ASN A 108 4.01 9.46 11.39
C ASN A 108 5.47 9.28 10.91
N THR A 109 6.10 8.11 11.12
CA THR A 109 7.37 7.81 10.45
C THR A 109 7.19 7.47 8.97
N GLY A 110 5.95 7.28 8.52
CA GLY A 110 5.64 6.92 7.14
C GLY A 110 5.67 5.41 6.91
N ILE A 111 5.11 4.64 7.84
CA ILE A 111 4.92 3.18 7.73
C ILE A 111 3.46 2.80 7.41
N GLY A 112 2.65 3.76 6.97
CA GLY A 112 1.22 3.59 6.74
C GLY A 112 0.91 2.49 5.72
N HIS A 113 1.69 2.41 4.64
CA HIS A 113 1.47 1.39 3.63
C HIS A 113 1.93 0.02 4.11
N PHE A 114 3.12 -0.08 4.71
CA PHE A 114 3.64 -1.34 5.28
C PHE A 114 2.68 -1.88 6.34
N SER A 115 2.24 -1.04 7.27
CA SER A 115 1.35 -1.45 8.36
C SER A 115 0.01 -1.96 7.84
N GLN A 116 -0.54 -1.38 6.77
CA GLN A 116 -1.74 -1.89 6.10
C GLN A 116 -1.50 -3.24 5.42
N VAL A 117 -0.35 -3.44 4.75
CA VAL A 117 0.04 -4.74 4.16
C VAL A 117 0.24 -5.80 5.25
N ASN A 118 0.78 -5.39 6.38
CA ASN A 118 1.09 -6.23 7.54
C ASN A 118 -0.10 -6.40 8.51
N GLU A 119 -1.23 -5.73 8.30
CA GLU A 119 -2.29 -5.66 9.31
C GLU A 119 -2.73 -7.06 9.77
N VAL A 120 -2.64 -7.28 11.09
CA VAL A 120 -2.86 -8.57 11.78
C VAL A 120 -4.21 -8.59 12.52
N PHE A 121 -4.80 -7.42 12.79
CA PHE A 121 -5.99 -7.27 13.65
C PHE A 121 -7.28 -6.96 12.89
N SER A 122 -7.23 -6.73 11.58
CA SER A 122 -8.43 -6.46 10.80
C SER A 122 -8.93 -7.70 10.08
N THR A 123 -10.25 -7.81 10.01
CA THR A 123 -11.03 -8.74 9.20
C THR A 123 -10.69 -8.74 7.70
N THR A 124 -9.75 -7.91 7.23
CA THR A 124 -9.23 -7.88 5.86
C THR A 124 -8.37 -9.11 5.54
N HIS A 125 -9.06 -10.21 5.25
CA HIS A 125 -8.48 -11.40 4.63
C HIS A 125 -8.49 -11.29 3.09
N ASN A 126 -8.91 -10.15 2.57
CA ASN A 126 -9.16 -9.91 1.17
C ASN A 126 -8.25 -8.77 0.70
N LEU A 127 -7.61 -8.97 -0.45
CA LEU A 127 -6.58 -8.09 -0.99
C LEU A 127 -6.79 -7.89 -2.49
N MET A 128 -6.39 -6.72 -2.97
CA MET A 128 -6.46 -6.35 -4.38
C MET A 128 -5.32 -5.42 -4.79
N PHE A 129 -4.92 -5.50 -6.07
CA PHE A 129 -4.13 -4.46 -6.74
C PHE A 129 -4.68 -4.11 -8.11
N ARG A 130 -4.60 -2.83 -8.47
CA ARG A 130 -4.85 -2.42 -9.85
C ARG A 130 -3.94 -1.28 -10.29
N TRP A 131 -3.58 -1.32 -11.57
CA TRP A 131 -2.82 -0.29 -12.26
C TRP A 131 -3.64 0.23 -13.44
N ARG A 132 -3.61 1.55 -13.64
CA ARG A 132 -4.02 2.21 -14.87
C ARG A 132 -2.85 3.05 -15.35
N GLY A 133 -2.39 2.81 -16.58
CA GLY A 133 -1.48 3.71 -17.26
C GLY A 133 -2.19 5.03 -17.56
N VAL A 134 -1.52 6.14 -17.29
CA VAL A 134 -2.01 7.49 -17.61
C VAL A 134 -1.36 7.91 -18.92
N GLU A 135 -2.16 8.27 -19.93
CA GLU A 135 -1.61 8.80 -21.17
C GLU A 135 -1.12 10.25 -20.97
N PRO A 136 -0.10 10.73 -21.70
CA PRO A 136 0.49 12.05 -21.50
C PRO A 136 -0.51 13.23 -21.47
N HIS A 137 -1.65 13.08 -22.14
CA HIS A 137 -2.69 14.11 -22.26
C HIS A 137 -3.65 14.18 -21.06
N GLU A 138 -3.68 13.17 -20.18
CA GLU A 138 -4.56 13.13 -19.00
C GLU A 138 -3.92 13.84 -17.77
N LEU A 139 -2.61 14.13 -17.81
CA LEU A 139 -1.88 14.78 -16.71
C LEU A 139 -2.26 16.26 -16.53
N ASP A 140 -2.66 16.95 -17.60
CA ASP A 140 -3.02 18.39 -17.57
C ASP A 140 -4.40 18.65 -16.93
N ALA A 141 -5.27 17.65 -16.86
CA ALA A 141 -6.60 17.80 -16.25
C ALA A 141 -6.55 17.78 -14.71
N GLY A 142 -5.57 17.09 -14.11
CA GLY A 142 -5.45 16.95 -12.66
C GLY A 142 -4.83 18.16 -11.95
N ILE A 143 -3.96 18.92 -12.63
CA ILE A 143 -3.26 20.08 -12.06
C ILE A 143 -4.18 21.30 -11.97
N ASN A 144 -5.09 21.46 -12.94
CA ASN A 144 -5.99 22.62 -13.01
C ASN A 144 -7.18 22.56 -12.01
N GLY A 145 -7.46 21.40 -11.40
CA GLY A 145 -8.51 21.24 -10.40
C GLY A 145 -8.13 21.66 -8.96
N ALA A 146 -6.85 21.90 -8.69
CA ALA A 146 -6.34 22.24 -7.36
C ALA A 146 -6.16 23.75 -7.12
N GLN A 147 -6.49 24.60 -8.10
CA GLN A 147 -6.26 26.05 -8.04
C GLN A 147 -7.50 26.91 -7.76
N ASN A 148 -8.64 26.32 -7.39
CA ASN A 148 -9.87 27.10 -7.16
C ASN A 148 -10.67 26.66 -5.93
N THR A 149 -10.13 26.94 -4.74
CA THR A 149 -10.93 27.21 -3.54
C THR A 149 -10.22 28.29 -2.73
N THR A 150 -10.58 29.55 -2.97
CA THR A 150 -10.40 30.68 -2.04
C THR A 150 -11.36 30.59 -0.87
#